data_AF-A0A0C3H7E2-F1
#
_entry.id   AF-A0A0C3H7E2-F1
#
_cell.length_a   1.000
_cell.length_b   1.000
_cell.length_c   1.000
_cell.angle_alpha   90.00
_cell.angle_beta   90.00
_cell.angle_gamma   90.00
#
_symmetry.space_group_name_H-M   'P 1'
#
loop_
_entity.id
_entity.type
_entity.pdbx_description
1 polymer ?
#
loop_
_entity_poly.entity_id
_entity_poly.type
_entity_poly.pdbx_seq_one_letter_code
_entity_poly.pdbx_strand_id
1 'polypeptide(L)'
;MFYKIITTAVILAFGLVAEATQSFSNTGTLAGWSSQTIEDKGSIEEVTNVVYKGTTALKMTQIYDSSWSGRFHSEKAKSAVYKLGDQGFYGFAFRLQQDWQFSPAQSYNLGQFIADFTNTGCDDWMPSSMVWIVGNQLYTRLKYGTICAQKIRTFSNIATVSAGVWHRVTIQASWKSDNTGFYKLWFDGVMVVEIYNVPTMINDARPFDYHVGIYANGWHDDGGMKGTQGTRQVWFDEISVGTTFADADPASW
;
A
#
# COMPACT_ATOMS: atom_id res chain seq x y z
N MET A 1 56.61 -32.92 -37.40
CA MET A 1 55.74 -31.73 -37.26
C MET A 1 54.40 -32.18 -36.69
N PHE A 2 54.11 -31.86 -35.44
CA PHE A 2 52.84 -32.18 -34.78
C PHE A 2 52.00 -30.92 -34.69
N TYR A 3 50.85 -30.88 -35.37
CA TYR A 3 49.86 -29.81 -35.21
C TYR A 3 48.87 -30.20 -34.11
N LYS A 4 48.90 -29.46 -33.00
CA LYS A 4 47.87 -29.53 -31.95
C LYS A 4 46.68 -28.67 -32.40
N ILE A 5 45.53 -29.31 -32.62
CA ILE A 5 44.25 -28.63 -32.78
C ILE A 5 43.73 -28.36 -31.36
N ILE A 6 43.67 -27.07 -30.98
CA ILE A 6 43.04 -26.63 -29.74
C ILE A 6 41.59 -26.31 -30.08
N THR A 7 40.67 -27.15 -29.59
CA THR A 7 39.22 -26.94 -29.72
C THR A 7 38.77 -26.04 -28.57
N THR A 8 38.51 -24.77 -28.86
CA THR A 8 37.97 -23.81 -27.88
C THR A 8 36.46 -24.02 -27.75
N ALA A 9 36.00 -24.57 -26.62
CA ALA A 9 34.57 -24.64 -26.30
C ALA A 9 34.10 -23.28 -25.79
N VAL A 10 33.22 -22.61 -26.54
CA VAL A 10 32.53 -21.40 -26.10
C VAL A 10 31.32 -21.81 -25.28
N ILE A 11 31.38 -21.60 -23.96
CA ILE A 11 30.22 -21.74 -23.07
C ILE A 11 29.39 -20.46 -23.22
N LEU A 12 28.27 -20.54 -23.95
CA LEU A 12 27.23 -19.51 -23.91
C LEU A 12 26.51 -19.62 -22.55
N ALA A 13 26.85 -18.74 -21.62
CA ALA A 13 26.03 -18.50 -20.44
C ALA A 13 24.78 -17.73 -20.88
N PHE A 14 23.66 -18.43 -21.05
CA PHE A 14 22.35 -17.80 -21.11
C PHE A 14 22.05 -17.19 -19.73
N GLY A 15 22.37 -15.90 -19.58
CA GLY A 15 21.87 -15.11 -18.46
C GLY A 15 20.35 -15.07 -18.60
N LEU A 16 19.64 -15.80 -17.74
CA LEU A 16 18.21 -15.59 -17.52
C LEU A 16 18.05 -14.15 -17.03
N VAL A 17 17.71 -13.24 -17.93
CA VAL A 17 17.20 -11.93 -17.55
C VAL A 17 15.87 -12.24 -16.88
N ALA A 18 15.81 -12.13 -15.55
CA ALA A 18 14.53 -12.16 -14.86
C ALA A 18 13.72 -10.98 -15.39
N GLU A 19 12.72 -11.25 -16.22
CA GLU A 19 11.85 -10.20 -16.74
C GLU A 19 11.12 -9.54 -15.57
N ALA A 20 11.34 -8.23 -15.40
CA ALA A 20 10.55 -7.38 -14.53
C ALA A 20 9.08 -7.59 -14.90
N THR A 21 8.27 -8.03 -13.94
CA THR A 21 6.88 -8.41 -14.21
C THR A 21 6.00 -7.77 -13.14
N GLN A 22 5.09 -6.90 -13.59
CA GLN A 22 3.93 -6.51 -12.79
C GLN A 22 3.07 -7.75 -12.55
N SER A 23 3.01 -8.22 -11.31
CA SER A 23 2.11 -9.31 -10.91
C SER A 23 0.67 -8.82 -10.73
N PHE A 24 0.50 -7.50 -10.58
CA PHE A 24 -0.76 -6.81 -10.59
C PHE A 24 -0.59 -5.38 -11.09
N SER A 25 -1.52 -4.92 -11.91
CA SER A 25 -1.67 -3.52 -12.29
C SER A 25 -3.15 -3.16 -12.44
N ASN A 26 -3.50 -1.93 -12.08
CA ASN A 26 -4.83 -1.38 -12.25
C ASN A 26 -4.74 0.14 -12.54
N THR A 27 -5.19 0.53 -13.73
CA THR A 27 -5.20 1.92 -14.22
C THR A 27 -6.51 2.62 -13.83
N GLY A 28 -6.91 2.47 -12.57
CA GLY A 28 -8.07 3.18 -12.03
C GLY A 28 -9.43 2.62 -12.47
N THR A 29 -9.58 1.30 -12.55
CA THR A 29 -10.85 0.65 -12.94
C THR A 29 -11.41 -0.26 -11.84
N LEU A 30 -12.73 -0.51 -11.87
CA LEU A 30 -13.38 -1.41 -10.90
C LEU A 30 -13.04 -2.89 -11.09
N ALA A 31 -12.52 -3.28 -12.26
CA ALA A 31 -12.17 -4.65 -12.62
C ALA A 31 -10.76 -5.06 -12.12
N GLY A 32 -10.47 -6.36 -12.06
CA GLY A 32 -9.14 -6.89 -11.75
C GLY A 32 -8.79 -7.04 -10.25
N TRP A 33 -9.65 -6.53 -9.37
CA TRP A 33 -9.52 -6.66 -7.91
C TRP A 33 -10.04 -8.02 -7.41
N SER A 34 -9.46 -8.50 -6.30
CA SER A 34 -9.91 -9.75 -5.65
C SER A 34 -11.19 -9.53 -4.84
N SER A 35 -11.29 -8.39 -4.17
CA SER A 35 -12.44 -8.06 -3.33
C SER A 35 -12.57 -6.54 -3.13
N GLN A 36 -13.63 -6.15 -2.43
CA GLN A 36 -13.87 -4.78 -2.03
C GLN A 36 -14.54 -4.75 -0.66
N THR A 37 -14.29 -3.68 0.09
CA THR A 37 -14.94 -3.40 1.36
C THR A 37 -15.56 -2.01 1.29
N ILE A 38 -16.87 -1.94 1.49
CA ILE A 38 -17.63 -0.70 1.58
C ILE A 38 -18.45 -0.78 2.86
N GLU A 39 -18.08 0.01 3.85
CA GLU A 39 -18.78 0.08 5.13
C GLU A 39 -19.61 1.36 5.24
N ASP A 40 -20.74 1.23 5.93
CA ASP A 40 -21.71 2.30 6.15
C ASP A 40 -22.05 3.08 4.87
N LYS A 41 -21.88 4.41 4.85
CA LYS A 41 -22.22 5.30 3.73
C LYS A 41 -21.06 5.47 2.74
N GLY A 42 -20.11 4.55 2.73
CA GLY A 42 -18.99 4.55 1.80
C GLY A 42 -19.40 4.33 0.34
N SER A 43 -18.52 4.72 -0.61
CA SER A 43 -18.68 4.37 -2.02
C SER A 43 -17.32 4.19 -2.72
N ILE A 44 -17.33 3.40 -3.81
CA ILE A 44 -16.20 3.23 -4.73
C ILE A 44 -16.75 3.34 -6.15
N GLU A 45 -16.25 4.33 -6.90
CA GLU A 45 -16.73 4.64 -8.25
C GLU A 45 -15.56 4.73 -9.22
N GLU A 46 -15.76 4.29 -10.46
CA GLU A 46 -14.88 4.64 -11.57
C GLU A 46 -15.29 6.02 -12.10
N VAL A 47 -14.32 6.91 -12.29
CA VAL A 47 -14.57 8.29 -12.72
C VAL A 47 -13.62 8.69 -13.85
N THR A 48 -14.06 9.64 -14.68
CA THR A 48 -13.30 10.11 -15.86
C THR A 48 -12.90 11.57 -15.78
N ASN A 49 -13.30 12.28 -14.73
CA ASN A 49 -13.10 13.73 -14.58
C ASN A 49 -11.87 14.12 -13.73
N VAL A 50 -11.44 13.25 -12.82
CA VAL A 50 -10.25 13.43 -11.98
C VAL A 50 -9.41 12.16 -12.12
N VAL A 51 -8.41 12.23 -12.99
CA VAL A 51 -7.60 11.08 -13.43
C VAL A 51 -6.13 11.45 -13.32
N TYR A 52 -5.27 10.53 -12.90
CA TYR A 52 -3.83 10.76 -12.87
C TYR A 52 -3.25 10.47 -14.25
N LYS A 53 -3.61 9.31 -14.82
CA LYS A 53 -3.15 8.87 -16.12
C LYS A 53 -4.24 8.07 -16.84
N GLY A 54 -4.22 8.11 -18.18
CA GLY A 54 -5.23 7.43 -18.99
C GLY A 54 -6.58 8.15 -18.96
N THR A 55 -7.67 7.39 -18.87
CA THR A 55 -9.05 7.90 -19.00
C THR A 55 -9.92 7.69 -17.78
N THR A 56 -9.46 6.92 -16.79
CA THR A 56 -10.24 6.47 -15.63
C THR A 56 -9.40 6.53 -14.37
N ALA A 57 -10.04 6.85 -13.25
CA ALA A 57 -9.51 6.66 -11.91
C ALA A 57 -10.59 6.09 -11.00
N LEU A 58 -10.19 5.56 -9.86
CA LEU A 58 -11.13 5.21 -8.79
C LEU A 58 -11.34 6.41 -7.87
N LYS A 59 -12.57 6.67 -7.47
CA LYS A 59 -12.94 7.61 -6.41
C LYS A 59 -13.55 6.84 -5.26
N MET A 60 -12.93 6.95 -4.09
CA MET A 60 -13.40 6.34 -2.85
C MET A 60 -13.94 7.45 -1.95
N THR A 61 -15.16 7.27 -1.46
CA THR A 61 -15.84 8.23 -0.58
C THR A 61 -16.16 7.56 0.74
N GLN A 62 -15.98 8.28 1.85
CA GLN A 62 -16.56 7.93 3.14
C GLN A 62 -17.36 9.10 3.69
N ILE A 63 -18.49 8.79 4.34
CA ILE A 63 -19.40 9.79 4.91
C ILE A 63 -19.62 9.44 6.38
N TYR A 64 -19.23 10.35 7.27
CA TYR A 64 -19.37 10.15 8.70
C TYR A 64 -20.85 10.03 9.10
N ASP A 65 -21.16 8.97 9.84
CA ASP A 65 -22.45 8.74 10.47
C ASP A 65 -22.25 8.60 11.98
N SER A 66 -22.78 9.56 12.75
CA SER A 66 -22.70 9.54 14.21
C SER A 66 -23.50 8.42 14.88
N SER A 67 -24.40 7.76 14.14
CA SER A 67 -25.18 6.61 14.63
C SER A 67 -24.50 5.27 14.34
N TRP A 68 -23.45 5.26 13.51
CA TRP A 68 -22.67 4.08 13.19
C TRP A 68 -21.58 3.85 14.25
N SER A 69 -21.45 2.60 14.71
CA SER A 69 -20.45 2.20 15.71
C SER A 69 -19.34 1.32 15.13
N GLY A 70 -19.42 0.96 13.84
CA GLY A 70 -18.42 0.15 13.16
C GLY A 70 -17.26 0.97 12.59
N ARG A 71 -16.54 0.37 11.66
CA ARG A 71 -15.42 0.99 10.93
C ARG A 71 -15.91 1.66 9.64
N PHE A 72 -15.02 2.40 8.97
CA PHE A 72 -15.34 3.22 7.80
C PHE A 72 -14.40 2.95 6.64
N HIS A 73 -14.47 1.74 6.06
CA HIS A 73 -13.69 1.35 4.88
C HIS A 73 -14.41 1.65 3.56
N SER A 74 -13.67 2.14 2.58
CA SER A 74 -14.04 2.13 1.15
C SER A 74 -12.78 1.80 0.37
N GLU A 75 -12.53 0.49 0.24
CA GLU A 75 -11.28 -0.07 -0.23
C GLU A 75 -11.49 -1.14 -1.30
N LYS A 76 -10.54 -1.22 -2.23
CA LYS A 76 -10.34 -2.35 -3.12
C LYS A 76 -9.12 -3.14 -2.64
N ALA A 77 -9.17 -4.45 -2.83
CA ALA A 77 -8.09 -5.33 -2.39
C ALA A 77 -7.63 -6.28 -3.49
N LYS A 78 -6.31 -6.46 -3.57
CA LYS A 78 -5.68 -7.56 -4.28
C LYS A 78 -5.17 -8.56 -3.26
N SER A 79 -5.66 -9.79 -3.33
CA SER A 79 -5.34 -10.80 -2.32
C SER A 79 -3.96 -11.44 -2.50
N ALA A 80 -3.37 -11.83 -1.38
CA ALA A 80 -2.16 -12.62 -1.27
C ALA A 80 -0.95 -12.08 -2.06
N VAL A 81 -0.64 -10.79 -1.91
CA VAL A 81 0.44 -10.12 -2.66
C VAL A 81 1.83 -10.33 -2.06
N TYR A 82 1.92 -10.73 -0.79
CA TYR A 82 3.17 -11.13 -0.16
C TYR A 82 2.93 -12.10 0.99
N LYS A 83 3.96 -12.85 1.37
CA LYS A 83 4.05 -13.61 2.61
C LYS A 83 5.46 -13.56 3.20
N LEU A 84 5.64 -14.23 4.33
CA LEU A 84 6.95 -14.34 4.97
C LEU A 84 8.01 -14.92 4.03
N GLY A 85 9.10 -14.18 3.88
CA GLY A 85 10.22 -14.52 3.03
C GLY A 85 10.29 -13.70 1.74
N ASP A 86 9.16 -13.16 1.27
CA ASP A 86 9.06 -12.48 -0.02
C ASP A 86 9.78 -11.12 -0.03
N GLN A 87 10.06 -10.64 -1.25
CA GLN A 87 10.43 -9.26 -1.52
C GLN A 87 9.57 -8.74 -2.66
N GLY A 88 9.10 -7.50 -2.57
CA GLY A 88 8.28 -6.92 -3.62
C GLY A 88 8.30 -5.40 -3.63
N PHE A 89 7.77 -4.86 -4.72
CA PHE A 89 7.45 -3.45 -4.87
C PHE A 89 5.94 -3.25 -5.00
N TYR A 90 5.44 -2.17 -4.43
CA TYR A 90 4.02 -1.84 -4.38
C TYR A 90 3.86 -0.35 -4.61
N GLY A 91 2.90 0.08 -5.42
CA GLY A 91 2.68 1.50 -5.61
C GLY A 91 1.28 1.85 -6.04
N PHE A 92 0.96 3.12 -5.83
CA PHE A 92 -0.32 3.73 -6.16
C PHE A 92 -0.16 5.25 -6.23
N ALA A 93 -0.91 5.87 -7.14
CA ALA A 93 -1.17 7.30 -7.08
C ALA A 93 -2.42 7.57 -6.26
N PHE A 94 -2.43 8.66 -5.50
CA PHE A 94 -3.63 9.13 -4.79
C PHE A 94 -3.78 10.64 -4.87
N ARG A 95 -5.02 11.13 -4.74
CA ARG A 95 -5.33 12.55 -4.66
C ARG A 95 -6.41 12.79 -3.62
N LEU A 96 -6.16 13.67 -2.66
CA LEU A 96 -7.18 14.13 -1.72
C LEU A 96 -8.12 15.14 -2.41
N GLN A 97 -9.35 15.26 -1.93
CA GLN A 97 -10.25 16.34 -2.39
C GLN A 97 -9.62 17.72 -2.25
N GLN A 98 -9.98 18.65 -3.13
CA GLN A 98 -9.32 19.95 -3.26
C GLN A 98 -9.33 20.77 -1.96
N ASP A 99 -10.41 20.68 -1.21
CA ASP A 99 -10.69 21.40 0.02
C ASP A 99 -10.47 20.52 1.27
N TRP A 100 -9.59 19.52 1.19
CA TRP A 100 -9.36 18.59 2.30
C TRP A 100 -9.05 19.33 3.62
N GLN A 101 -9.87 19.09 4.65
CA GLN A 101 -9.68 19.67 5.96
C GLN A 101 -8.64 18.85 6.75
N PHE A 102 -7.43 19.40 6.89
CA PHE A 102 -6.34 18.79 7.65
C PHE A 102 -6.41 19.03 9.16
N SER A 103 -7.13 20.04 9.62
CA SER A 103 -7.23 20.38 11.05
C SER A 103 -8.68 20.50 11.51
N PRO A 104 -9.03 20.00 12.71
CA PRO A 104 -8.20 19.21 13.63
C PRO A 104 -7.72 17.87 13.02
N ALA A 105 -6.49 17.49 13.35
CA ALA A 105 -5.85 16.32 12.77
C ALA A 105 -6.48 15.01 13.28
N GLN A 106 -6.71 14.10 12.34
CA GLN A 106 -7.24 12.75 12.57
C GLN A 106 -6.66 11.80 11.52
N SER A 107 -6.63 10.50 11.83
CA SER A 107 -6.08 9.48 10.95
C SER A 107 -7.04 9.11 9.82
N TYR A 108 -6.53 9.11 8.59
CA TYR A 108 -7.19 8.56 7.40
C TYR A 108 -6.21 7.66 6.64
N ASN A 109 -6.45 6.35 6.68
CA ASN A 109 -5.63 5.35 5.99
C ASN A 109 -5.93 5.32 4.49
N LEU A 110 -4.87 5.24 3.68
CA LEU A 110 -4.90 5.32 2.21
C LEU A 110 -4.53 3.99 1.55
N GLY A 111 -3.77 3.16 2.25
CA GLY A 111 -3.42 1.82 1.80
C GLY A 111 -2.87 0.99 2.95
N GLN A 112 -3.10 -0.31 2.89
CA GLN A 112 -2.67 -1.22 3.96
C GLN A 112 -2.40 -2.62 3.43
N PHE A 113 -1.57 -3.34 4.17
CA PHE A 113 -1.44 -4.78 4.02
C PHE A 113 -2.11 -5.47 5.19
N ILE A 114 -3.00 -6.41 4.92
CA ILE A 114 -3.86 -7.00 5.95
C ILE A 114 -4.07 -8.49 5.69
N ALA A 115 -4.24 -9.27 6.76
CA ALA A 115 -4.62 -10.67 6.65
C ALA A 115 -5.57 -11.06 7.78
N ASP A 116 -6.29 -12.16 7.57
CA ASP A 116 -7.22 -12.73 8.54
C ASP A 116 -6.48 -13.62 9.56
N PHE A 117 -6.64 -13.29 10.84
CA PHE A 117 -6.11 -14.00 12.00
C PHE A 117 -7.23 -14.45 12.96
N THR A 118 -8.49 -14.36 12.57
CA THR A 118 -9.64 -14.79 13.39
C THR A 118 -9.51 -16.23 13.89
N ASN A 119 -8.81 -17.08 13.14
CA ASN A 119 -8.52 -18.47 13.49
C ASN A 119 -7.46 -18.66 14.60
N THR A 120 -6.80 -17.59 15.06
CA THR A 120 -5.70 -17.68 16.03
C THR A 120 -6.13 -17.38 17.46
N GLY A 121 -7.28 -16.73 17.64
CA GLY A 121 -7.74 -16.23 18.94
C GLY A 121 -6.93 -15.05 19.50
N CYS A 122 -6.00 -14.51 18.72
CA CYS A 122 -5.12 -13.40 19.14
C CYS A 122 -5.42 -12.07 18.45
N ASP A 123 -6.07 -12.09 17.28
CA ASP A 123 -6.50 -10.92 16.54
C ASP A 123 -7.65 -11.29 15.58
N ASP A 124 -8.33 -10.29 15.02
CA ASP A 124 -9.32 -10.48 13.94
C ASP A 124 -8.66 -10.34 12.56
N TRP A 125 -8.79 -9.21 11.91
CA TRP A 125 -8.08 -8.84 10.70
C TRP A 125 -6.94 -7.89 11.09
N MET A 126 -5.70 -8.34 10.92
CA MET A 126 -4.54 -7.62 11.42
C MET A 126 -3.85 -6.83 10.30
N PRO A 127 -3.96 -5.49 10.27
CA PRO A 127 -3.16 -4.69 9.35
C PRO A 127 -1.71 -4.63 9.82
N SER A 128 -0.79 -4.93 8.91
CA SER A 128 0.64 -4.85 9.14
C SER A 128 1.16 -3.45 8.81
N SER A 129 1.80 -3.29 7.65
CA SER A 129 2.24 -2.01 7.12
C SER A 129 1.04 -1.24 6.57
N MET A 130 1.01 0.05 6.87
CA MET A 130 -0.09 0.96 6.51
C MET A 130 0.51 2.25 5.99
N VAL A 131 -0.20 2.96 5.12
CA VAL A 131 0.12 4.32 4.65
C VAL A 131 -1.09 5.19 4.92
N TRP A 132 -0.92 6.23 5.74
CA TRP A 132 -2.03 7.09 6.16
C TRP A 132 -1.59 8.53 6.34
N ILE A 133 -2.56 9.42 6.50
CA ILE A 133 -2.31 10.83 6.84
C ILE A 133 -2.83 11.15 8.23
N VAL A 134 -2.10 12.00 8.94
CA VAL A 134 -2.55 12.69 10.17
C VAL A 134 -2.27 14.16 9.98
N GLY A 135 -3.34 14.96 9.90
CA GLY A 135 -3.21 16.31 9.35
C GLY A 135 -2.67 16.25 7.92
N ASN A 136 -1.77 17.16 7.55
CA ASN A 136 -1.15 17.19 6.22
C ASN A 136 0.14 16.37 6.15
N GLN A 137 0.36 15.44 7.07
CA GLN A 137 1.59 14.68 7.15
C GLN A 137 1.34 13.21 6.82
N LEU A 138 2.21 12.65 5.96
CA LEU A 138 2.21 11.23 5.61
C LEU A 138 2.89 10.42 6.72
N TYR A 139 2.34 9.23 6.97
CA TYR A 139 2.83 8.27 7.93
C TYR A 139 2.89 6.89 7.28
N THR A 140 3.81 6.05 7.79
CA THR A 140 3.81 4.61 7.53
C THR A 140 4.20 3.84 8.79
N ARG A 141 4.03 2.51 8.80
CA ARG A 141 4.53 1.65 9.87
C ARG A 141 4.99 0.30 9.37
N LEU A 142 5.74 -0.37 10.24
CA LEU A 142 5.95 -1.81 10.22
C LEU A 142 5.23 -2.44 11.41
N LYS A 143 4.77 -3.68 11.24
CA LYS A 143 4.26 -4.51 12.32
C LYS A 143 4.94 -5.89 12.30
N TYR A 144 5.51 -6.31 13.43
CA TYR A 144 6.34 -7.51 13.54
C TYR A 144 6.19 -8.18 14.91
N GLY A 145 6.93 -9.26 15.16
CA GLY A 145 6.79 -10.09 16.36
C GLY A 145 6.00 -11.36 16.08
N THR A 146 5.33 -11.92 17.08
CA THR A 146 4.39 -13.03 16.88
C THR A 146 2.96 -12.49 16.79
N ILE A 147 2.03 -13.32 16.32
CA ILE A 147 0.61 -12.96 16.18
C ILE A 147 0.03 -12.43 17.50
N CYS A 148 0.38 -13.08 18.62
CA CYS A 148 -0.14 -12.76 19.95
C CYS A 148 0.75 -11.78 20.74
N ALA A 149 1.90 -11.39 20.19
CA ALA A 149 2.83 -10.44 20.80
C ALA A 149 3.41 -9.50 19.73
N GLN A 150 2.51 -8.73 19.15
CA GLN A 150 2.79 -7.80 18.05
C GLN A 150 3.59 -6.58 18.55
N LYS A 151 4.43 -6.04 17.69
CA LYS A 151 5.18 -4.80 17.87
C LYS A 151 4.98 -3.91 16.66
N ILE A 152 4.88 -2.61 16.89
CA ILE A 152 4.70 -1.60 15.84
C ILE A 152 5.88 -0.64 15.87
N ARG A 153 6.41 -0.33 14.69
CA ARG A 153 7.32 0.80 14.49
C ARG A 153 6.69 1.78 13.52
N THR A 154 6.32 2.95 14.02
CA THR A 154 5.72 4.03 13.23
C THR A 154 6.80 5.00 12.73
N PHE A 155 6.67 5.41 11.47
CA PHE A 155 7.43 6.49 10.85
C PHE A 155 6.45 7.65 10.63
N SER A 156 6.62 8.69 11.43
CA SER A 156 5.74 9.86 11.44
C SER A 156 6.31 11.00 10.62
N ASN A 157 5.45 11.83 10.03
CA ASN A 157 5.85 13.06 9.36
C ASN A 157 6.88 12.87 8.24
N ILE A 158 6.77 11.76 7.49
CA ILE A 158 7.78 11.39 6.49
C ILE A 158 7.71 12.27 5.23
N ALA A 159 6.53 12.86 4.97
CA ALA A 159 6.31 13.81 3.89
C ALA A 159 5.13 14.73 4.22
N THR A 160 5.08 15.90 3.59
CA THR A 160 3.89 16.76 3.59
C THR A 160 3.02 16.44 2.39
N VAL A 161 1.71 16.30 2.62
CA VAL A 161 0.69 15.99 1.62
C VAL A 161 -0.13 17.23 1.35
N SER A 162 -0.32 17.57 0.08
CA SER A 162 -1.18 18.66 -0.35
C SER A 162 -2.54 18.15 -0.83
N ALA A 163 -3.57 18.95 -0.60
CA ALA A 163 -4.91 18.69 -1.10
C ALA A 163 -4.99 18.97 -2.61
N GLY A 164 -5.85 18.23 -3.32
CA GLY A 164 -6.22 18.59 -4.70
C GLY A 164 -5.17 18.30 -5.78
N VAL A 165 -4.05 17.68 -5.44
CA VAL A 165 -3.02 17.26 -6.41
C VAL A 165 -2.78 15.75 -6.29
N TRP A 166 -2.28 15.16 -7.37
CA TRP A 166 -1.87 13.77 -7.38
C TRP A 166 -0.51 13.61 -6.70
N HIS A 167 -0.45 12.65 -5.80
CA HIS A 167 0.75 12.18 -5.13
C HIS A 167 0.98 10.72 -5.49
N ARG A 168 2.23 10.27 -5.37
CA ARG A 168 2.65 8.90 -5.69
C ARG A 168 3.33 8.29 -4.49
N VAL A 169 2.98 7.04 -4.19
CA VAL A 169 3.65 6.22 -3.18
C VAL A 169 4.23 5.00 -3.87
N THR A 170 5.50 4.71 -3.59
CA THR A 170 6.14 3.46 -3.97
C THR A 170 6.82 2.86 -2.75
N ILE A 171 6.57 1.60 -2.48
CA ILE A 171 7.13 0.84 -1.37
C ILE A 171 8.02 -0.25 -1.94
N GLN A 172 9.19 -0.44 -1.35
CA GLN A 172 9.99 -1.65 -1.53
C GLN A 172 10.16 -2.32 -0.17
N ALA A 173 9.82 -3.59 -0.07
CA ALA A 173 9.93 -4.32 1.18
C ALA A 173 10.51 -5.72 0.97
N SER A 174 11.39 -6.13 1.89
CA SER A 174 11.78 -7.52 2.12
C SER A 174 11.11 -7.98 3.40
N TRP A 175 10.15 -8.89 3.27
CA TRP A 175 9.21 -9.33 4.29
C TRP A 175 9.80 -10.43 5.15
N LYS A 176 10.39 -10.06 6.29
CA LYS A 176 11.10 -10.94 7.22
C LYS A 176 10.57 -10.74 8.63
N SER A 177 10.58 -11.79 9.43
CA SER A 177 10.22 -11.74 10.85
C SER A 177 11.42 -11.48 11.77
N ASP A 178 12.63 -11.48 11.22
CA ASP A 178 13.90 -11.23 11.90
C ASP A 178 14.58 -9.95 11.36
N ASN A 179 15.79 -9.66 11.85
CA ASN A 179 16.57 -8.48 11.46
C ASN A 179 17.26 -8.60 10.08
N THR A 180 16.73 -9.39 9.15
CA THR A 180 17.27 -9.49 7.78
C THR A 180 16.40 -8.75 6.73
N GLY A 181 15.28 -8.18 7.17
CA GLY A 181 14.38 -7.41 6.33
C GLY A 181 14.84 -5.97 6.09
N PHE A 182 14.17 -5.32 5.14
CA PHE A 182 14.30 -3.90 4.87
C PHE A 182 12.96 -3.33 4.40
N TYR A 183 12.76 -2.04 4.60
CA TYR A 183 11.57 -1.31 4.16
C TYR A 183 11.97 0.06 3.65
N LYS A 184 11.48 0.41 2.47
CA LYS A 184 11.74 1.70 1.83
C LYS A 184 10.44 2.25 1.28
N LEU A 185 10.30 3.57 1.34
CA LEU A 185 9.14 4.28 0.80
C LEU A 185 9.60 5.54 0.07
N TRP A 186 9.08 5.73 -1.13
CA TRP A 186 9.20 6.95 -1.91
C TRP A 186 7.84 7.66 -1.95
N PHE A 187 7.89 8.97 -1.76
CA PHE A 187 6.77 9.88 -1.92
C PHE A 187 7.11 10.87 -3.02
N ASP A 188 6.29 10.94 -4.06
CA ASP A 188 6.53 11.77 -5.24
C ASP A 188 7.92 11.58 -5.88
N GLY A 189 8.44 10.35 -5.85
CA GLY A 189 9.76 9.99 -6.39
C GLY A 189 10.93 10.30 -5.46
N VAL A 190 10.69 10.92 -4.30
CA VAL A 190 11.70 11.18 -3.27
C VAL A 190 11.65 10.07 -2.22
N MET A 191 12.79 9.45 -1.92
CA MET A 191 12.89 8.46 -0.85
C MET A 191 12.73 9.15 0.51
N VAL A 192 11.69 8.77 1.25
CA VAL A 192 11.34 9.36 2.56
C VAL A 192 11.50 8.38 3.73
N VAL A 193 11.56 7.09 3.44
CA VAL A 193 11.94 6.06 4.41
C VAL A 193 12.96 5.15 3.75
N GLU A 194 14.07 4.89 4.44
CA GLU A 194 15.00 3.83 4.10
C GLU A 194 15.52 3.19 5.39
N ILE A 195 15.20 1.92 5.58
CA ILE A 195 15.68 1.17 6.73
C ILE A 195 16.03 -0.27 6.38
N TYR A 196 17.12 -0.74 6.97
CA TYR A 196 17.66 -2.08 6.80
C TYR A 196 17.82 -2.77 8.15
N ASN A 197 18.01 -4.09 8.10
CA ASN A 197 18.29 -4.93 9.26
C ASN A 197 17.18 -4.87 10.32
N VAL A 198 15.93 -4.89 9.87
CA VAL A 198 14.74 -4.81 10.74
C VAL A 198 13.74 -5.91 10.40
N PRO A 199 12.96 -6.38 11.38
CA PRO A 199 11.79 -7.20 11.10
C PRO A 199 10.70 -6.34 10.48
N THR A 200 10.10 -6.82 9.40
CA THR A 200 9.15 -6.09 8.57
C THR A 200 7.77 -6.74 8.54
N MET A 201 7.62 -7.96 9.07
CA MET A 201 6.32 -8.59 9.26
C MET A 201 6.27 -9.53 10.47
N ILE A 202 5.06 -10.00 10.77
CA ILE A 202 4.78 -11.00 11.80
C ILE A 202 5.42 -12.34 11.43
N ASN A 203 5.89 -13.09 12.42
CA ASN A 203 6.42 -14.45 12.25
C ASN A 203 5.31 -15.47 11.98
N ASP A 204 4.72 -15.37 10.80
CA ASP A 204 3.67 -16.26 10.33
C ASP A 204 3.69 -16.36 8.80
N ALA A 205 3.42 -17.55 8.26
CA ALA A 205 3.53 -17.85 6.84
C ALA A 205 2.31 -17.42 6.00
N ARG A 206 1.22 -16.96 6.62
CA ARG A 206 0.02 -16.56 5.89
C ARG A 206 0.30 -15.38 4.95
N PRO A 207 -0.34 -15.36 3.77
CA PRO A 207 -0.19 -14.25 2.85
C PRO A 207 -1.03 -13.05 3.31
N PHE A 208 -0.58 -11.85 2.93
CA PHE A 208 -1.24 -10.58 3.17
C PHE A 208 -1.82 -10.02 1.88
N ASP A 209 -3.02 -9.46 1.99
CA ASP A 209 -3.72 -8.75 0.94
C ASP A 209 -3.23 -7.30 0.90
N TYR A 210 -3.27 -6.69 -0.29
CA TYR A 210 -2.94 -5.29 -0.50
C TYR A 210 -4.20 -4.50 -0.80
N HIS A 211 -4.52 -3.59 0.12
CA HIS A 211 -5.69 -2.73 0.05
C HIS A 211 -5.27 -1.30 -0.30
N VAL A 212 -6.07 -0.67 -1.16
CA VAL A 212 -6.03 0.78 -1.42
C VAL A 212 -7.43 1.35 -1.30
N GLY A 213 -7.53 2.56 -0.79
CA GLY A 213 -8.82 3.22 -0.58
C GLY A 213 -8.79 4.11 0.66
N ILE A 214 -9.93 4.68 1.01
CA ILE A 214 -10.06 5.44 2.25
C ILE A 214 -10.59 4.54 3.36
N TYR A 215 -9.79 4.35 4.41
CA TYR A 215 -10.26 3.87 5.69
C TYR A 215 -10.17 5.02 6.69
N ALA A 216 -11.33 5.62 7.03
CA ALA A 216 -11.44 6.74 7.97
C ALA A 216 -11.33 6.27 9.43
N ASN A 217 -10.24 5.56 9.74
CA ASN A 217 -10.05 4.83 10.98
C ASN A 217 -10.10 5.73 12.22
N GLY A 218 -9.63 6.98 12.12
CA GLY A 218 -9.72 7.91 13.23
C GLY A 218 -11.14 8.21 13.70
N TRP A 219 -12.16 8.10 12.83
CA TRP A 219 -13.56 8.30 13.25
C TRP A 219 -14.01 7.24 14.26
N HIS A 220 -13.62 5.99 14.05
CA HIS A 220 -13.90 4.90 14.99
C HIS A 220 -12.95 4.99 16.20
N ASP A 221 -11.64 5.08 15.94
CA ASP A 221 -10.60 4.95 16.97
C ASP A 221 -10.60 6.09 17.99
N ASP A 222 -10.98 7.31 17.58
CA ASP A 222 -11.12 8.47 18.47
C ASP A 222 -12.55 8.62 19.05
N GLY A 223 -13.47 7.71 18.72
CA GLY A 223 -14.87 7.77 19.17
C GLY A 223 -15.72 8.87 18.50
N GLY A 224 -15.28 9.40 17.35
CA GLY A 224 -16.04 10.34 16.53
C GLY A 224 -15.19 11.13 15.54
N MET A 225 -15.86 11.82 14.61
CA MET A 225 -15.19 12.70 13.67
C MET A 225 -14.68 13.98 14.35
N LYS A 226 -13.43 14.34 14.04
CA LYS A 226 -12.87 15.65 14.33
C LYS A 226 -13.08 16.62 13.15
N GLY A 227 -13.47 17.86 13.45
CA GLY A 227 -13.68 18.90 12.45
C GLY A 227 -15.12 18.93 11.92
N THR A 228 -15.28 19.39 10.68
CA THR A 228 -16.59 19.63 10.05
C THR A 228 -16.74 18.97 8.68
N GLN A 229 -15.68 18.40 8.12
CA GLN A 229 -15.71 17.72 6.82
C GLN A 229 -16.07 16.24 6.97
N GLY A 230 -17.37 15.97 7.09
CA GLY A 230 -17.95 14.62 7.23
C GLY A 230 -17.92 13.77 5.97
N THR A 231 -17.82 14.38 4.80
CA THR A 231 -17.59 13.66 3.54
C THR A 231 -16.13 13.77 3.17
N ARG A 232 -15.46 12.61 3.03
CA ARG A 232 -14.05 12.50 2.65
C ARG A 232 -13.94 11.75 1.33
N GLN A 233 -13.26 12.35 0.38
CA GLN A 233 -13.05 11.78 -0.95
C GLN A 233 -11.57 11.71 -1.27
N VAL A 234 -11.16 10.55 -1.78
CA VAL A 234 -9.81 10.30 -2.26
C VAL A 234 -9.91 9.57 -3.59
N TRP A 235 -9.12 10.02 -4.56
CA TRP A 235 -8.98 9.35 -5.85
C TRP A 235 -7.72 8.50 -5.84
N PHE A 236 -7.77 7.36 -6.54
CA PHE A 236 -6.67 6.41 -6.67
C PHE A 236 -6.51 6.00 -8.14
N ASP A 237 -5.27 5.83 -8.56
CA ASP A 237 -4.93 5.46 -9.93
C ASP A 237 -3.55 4.78 -9.97
N GLU A 238 -3.22 4.13 -11.09
CA GLU A 238 -1.93 3.47 -11.35
C GLU A 238 -1.42 2.62 -10.18
N ILE A 239 -2.26 1.67 -9.76
CA ILE A 239 -1.97 0.77 -8.64
C ILE A 239 -1.26 -0.48 -9.15
N SER A 240 -0.18 -0.88 -8.50
CA SER A 240 0.63 -2.00 -8.98
C SER A 240 1.35 -2.77 -7.87
N VAL A 241 1.68 -4.02 -8.22
CA VAL A 241 2.60 -4.90 -7.50
C VAL A 241 3.58 -5.48 -8.50
N GLY A 242 4.88 -5.45 -8.18
CA GLY A 242 5.92 -5.90 -9.09
C GLY A 242 7.22 -6.29 -8.39
N THR A 243 8.25 -6.56 -9.20
CA THR A 243 9.56 -7.03 -8.73
C THR A 243 10.65 -5.97 -8.81
N THR A 244 10.40 -4.87 -9.52
CA THR A 244 11.30 -3.71 -9.64
C THR A 244 10.60 -2.41 -9.27
N PHE A 245 11.38 -1.34 -9.08
CA PHE A 245 10.84 0.00 -8.85
C PHE A 245 9.96 0.48 -10.00
N ALA A 246 10.40 0.24 -11.24
CA ALA A 246 9.67 0.67 -12.44
C ALA A 246 8.32 -0.06 -12.60
N ASP A 247 8.21 -1.30 -12.13
CA ASP A 247 6.94 -2.04 -12.14
C ASP A 247 5.90 -1.43 -11.20
N ALA A 248 6.35 -0.76 -10.14
CA ALA A 248 5.48 -0.27 -9.07
C ALA A 248 5.28 1.25 -9.04
N ASP A 249 6.22 2.02 -9.59
CA ASP A 249 6.15 3.47 -9.59
C ASP A 249 5.07 3.96 -10.58
N PRO A 250 4.02 4.69 -10.12
CA PRO A 250 3.00 5.26 -10.99
C PRO A 250 3.54 6.18 -12.10
N ALA A 251 4.77 6.67 -11.99
CA ALA A 251 5.38 7.49 -13.04
C ALA A 251 5.95 6.67 -14.22
N SER A 252 6.15 5.37 -14.04
CA SER A 252 7.02 4.55 -14.89
C SER A 252 6.28 3.75 -15.97
N TRP A 253 4.96 3.63 -15.91
CA TRP A 253 4.14 2.87 -16.85
C TRP A 253 2.79 3.52 -17.05
#